data_AF-A0A834WG46-F1
#
_entry.id   AF-A0A834WG46-F1
#
_cell.length_a   1.000
_cell.length_b   1.000
_cell.length_c   1.000
_cell.angle_alpha   90.00
_cell.angle_beta   90.00
_cell.angle_gamma   90.00
#
_symmetry.space_group_name_H-M   'P 1'
#
loop_
_entity.id
_entity.type
_entity.pdbx_description
1 polymer ?
#
loop_
_entity_poly.entity_id
_entity_poly.type
_entity_poly.pdbx_seq_one_letter_code
_entity_poly.pdbx_strand_id
1 'polypeptide(L)'
;MEWQDCTVKMEVDVPVSVAYTCYSDREAIPRWMPFISSVKILPEKPDLSRWSLKYKAFGRDIEFSWLARNMQPIPNQKIHWRSLEGLPNR
;
A
#
# COMPACT_ATOMS: atom_id res chain seq x y z
N MET A 1 -7.69 -13.59 17.09
CA MET A 1 -7.32 -12.38 16.33
C MET A 1 -8.52 -12.06 15.45
N GLU A 2 -9.14 -10.90 15.65
CA GLU A 2 -10.29 -10.46 14.84
C GLU A 2 -9.82 -9.64 13.66
N TRP A 3 -10.46 -9.82 12.51
CA TRP A 3 -10.19 -9.01 11.32
C TRP A 3 -10.65 -7.59 11.57
N GLN A 4 -9.77 -6.63 11.27
CA GLN A 4 -10.11 -5.21 11.27
C GLN A 4 -10.45 -4.80 9.85
N ASP A 5 -11.70 -4.41 9.62
CA ASP A 5 -12.12 -3.75 8.38
C ASP A 5 -12.03 -2.23 8.59
N CYS A 6 -10.97 -1.64 8.06
CA CYS A 6 -10.72 -0.21 8.14
C CYS A 6 -11.01 0.42 6.78
N THR A 7 -12.18 1.05 6.64
CA THR A 7 -12.56 1.79 5.44
C THR A 7 -12.61 3.30 5.74
N VAL A 8 -11.99 4.10 4.88
CA VAL A 8 -12.06 5.57 4.91
C VAL A 8 -12.57 6.06 3.56
N LYS A 9 -13.49 7.03 3.58
CA LYS A 9 -14.02 7.70 2.39
C LYS A 9 -13.87 9.21 2.56
N MET A 10 -13.43 9.87 1.49
CA MET A 10 -13.28 11.32 1.44
C MET A 10 -13.68 11.84 0.06
N GLU A 11 -14.32 13.00 0.01
CA GLU A 11 -14.57 13.74 -1.22
C GLU A 11 -13.51 14.82 -1.39
N VAL A 12 -12.95 14.92 -2.59
CA VAL A 12 -11.86 15.83 -2.91
C VAL A 12 -12.18 16.56 -4.21
N ASP A 13 -11.94 17.87 -4.23
CA ASP A 13 -12.21 18.72 -5.40
C ASP A 13 -11.05 18.68 -6.40
N VAL A 14 -10.80 17.48 -6.95
CA VAL A 14 -9.82 17.25 -8.02
C VAL A 14 -10.37 16.27 -9.05
N PRO A 15 -9.95 16.37 -10.32
CA PRO A 15 -10.29 15.36 -11.31
C PRO A 15 -9.83 13.97 -10.85
N VAL A 16 -10.67 12.96 -11.08
CA VAL A 16 -10.36 11.57 -10.73
C VAL A 16 -9.05 11.08 -11.33
N SER A 17 -8.69 11.55 -12.52
CA SER A 17 -7.42 11.23 -13.19
C SER A 17 -6.21 11.69 -12.39
N VAL A 18 -6.27 12.88 -11.79
CA VAL A 18 -5.19 13.43 -10.96
C VAL A 18 -5.01 12.57 -9.71
N ALA A 19 -6.10 12.32 -8.98
CA ALA A 19 -6.07 11.45 -7.80
C ALA A 19 -5.56 10.05 -8.16
N TYR A 20 -6.07 9.47 -9.25
CA TYR A 20 -5.68 8.15 -9.73
C TYR A 20 -4.18 8.08 -10.08
N THR A 21 -3.63 9.10 -10.77
CA THR A 21 -2.20 9.17 -11.07
C THR A 21 -1.36 9.23 -9.80
N CYS A 22 -1.77 10.01 -8.79
CA CYS A 22 -1.06 10.10 -7.50
C CYS A 22 -0.99 8.75 -6.77
N TYR A 23 -2.09 7.99 -6.74
CA TYR A 23 -2.13 6.67 -6.10
C TYR A 23 -1.57 5.54 -6.98
N SER A 24 -1.43 5.76 -8.29
CA SER A 24 -0.83 4.79 -9.21
C SER A 24 0.67 4.65 -9.02
N ASP A 25 1.34 5.73 -8.57
CA ASP A 25 2.71 5.69 -8.07
C ASP A 25 2.76 4.95 -6.72
N ARG A 26 2.90 3.62 -6.81
CA ARG A 26 2.94 2.74 -5.64
C ARG A 26 4.11 3.03 -4.71
N GLU A 27 5.25 3.49 -5.23
CA GLU A 27 6.41 3.79 -4.38
C GLU A 27 6.20 5.08 -3.58
N ALA A 28 5.24 5.92 -3.97
CA ALA A 28 4.82 7.09 -3.23
C ALA A 28 3.82 6.79 -2.09
N ILE A 29 3.35 5.56 -1.91
CA ILE A 29 2.43 5.18 -0.83
C ILE A 29 2.84 5.66 0.57
N PRO A 30 4.14 5.65 0.97
CA PRO A 30 4.58 6.22 2.24
C PRO A 30 4.19 7.69 2.48
N ARG A 31 3.94 8.47 1.40
CA ARG A 31 3.45 9.86 1.51
C ARG A 31 2.01 9.93 2.01
N TRP A 32 1.22 8.89 1.78
CA TRP A 32 -0.20 8.80 2.10
C TRP A 32 -0.48 7.90 3.31
N MET A 33 0.40 6.93 3.58
CA MET A 33 0.28 5.95 4.67
C MET A 33 1.56 5.98 5.53
N PRO A 34 1.64 6.84 6.56
CA PRO A 34 2.89 7.13 7.29
C PRO A 34 3.53 5.94 8.02
N PHE A 35 2.76 4.90 8.32
CA PHE A 35 3.25 3.67 8.95
C PHE A 35 3.98 2.73 7.98
N ILE A 36 3.81 2.95 6.67
CA ILE A 36 4.55 2.25 5.62
C ILE A 36 5.84 3.03 5.38
N SER A 37 6.98 2.42 5.63
CA SER A 37 8.29 3.04 5.43
C SER A 37 8.75 3.00 3.97
N SER A 38 8.37 1.95 3.23
CA SER A 38 8.70 1.84 1.81
C SER A 38 7.77 0.88 1.08
N VAL A 39 7.61 1.13 -0.22
CA VAL A 39 7.04 0.20 -1.19
C VAL A 39 8.00 0.15 -2.36
N LYS A 40 8.40 -1.05 -2.78
CA LYS A 40 9.32 -1.26 -3.91
C LYS A 40 8.78 -2.29 -4.88
N ILE A 41 8.63 -1.90 -6.14
CA ILE A 41 8.23 -2.85 -7.19
C ILE A 41 9.43 -3.73 -7.52
N LEU A 42 9.23 -5.05 -7.63
CA LEU A 42 10.32 -5.96 -7.93
C LEU A 42 10.67 -5.86 -9.44
N PRO A 43 11.90 -5.51 -9.84
CA PRO A 43 12.25 -5.32 -11.25
C PRO A 43 12.08 -6.58 -12.09
N GLU A 44 12.41 -7.74 -11.52
CA GLU A 44 12.29 -9.05 -12.17
C GLU A 44 10.82 -9.49 -12.31
N LYS A 45 9.95 -8.98 -11.44
CA LYS A 45 8.56 -9.40 -11.35
C LYS A 45 7.64 -8.23 -10.95
N PRO A 46 7.26 -7.37 -11.92
CA PRO A 46 6.54 -6.13 -11.64
C PRO A 46 5.12 -6.31 -11.07
N ASP A 47 4.54 -7.51 -11.20
CA ASP A 47 3.29 -7.85 -10.53
C ASP A 47 3.46 -8.05 -9.01
N LEU A 48 4.70 -8.02 -8.49
CA LEU A 48 4.99 -8.03 -7.07
C LEU A 48 5.58 -6.70 -6.59
N SER A 49 5.24 -6.37 -5.35
CA SER A 49 5.86 -5.27 -4.61
C SER A 49 6.25 -5.74 -3.22
N ARG A 50 7.39 -5.26 -2.72
CA ARG A 50 7.83 -5.43 -1.34
C ARG A 50 7.41 -4.21 -0.55
N TRP A 51 6.67 -4.45 0.52
CA TRP A 51 6.22 -3.43 1.45
C TRP A 51 7.02 -3.56 2.73
N SER A 52 7.38 -2.44 3.33
CA SER A 52 8.03 -2.40 4.64
C SER A 52 7.29 -1.42 5.53
N LEU A 53 7.09 -1.80 6.78
CA LEU A 53 6.55 -0.95 7.83
C LEU A 53 7.64 -0.73 8.89
N LYS A 54 7.70 0.48 9.43
CA LYS A 54 8.56 0.82 10.57
C LYS A 54 7.73 1.49 11.64
N TYR A 55 7.81 0.95 12.85
CA TYR A 55 7.16 1.57 14.00
C TYR A 55 8.02 1.38 15.25
N LYS A 56 7.88 2.32 16.18
CA LYS A 56 8.57 2.25 17.47
C LYS A 56 7.63 1.66 18.50
N ALA A 57 8.03 0.54 19.10
CA ALA A 57 7.28 -0.10 20.18
C ALA A 57 8.26 -0.58 21.26
N PHE A 58 7.86 -0.44 22.52
CA PHE A 58 8.71 -0.83 23.67
C PHE A 58 10.11 -0.21 23.66
N GLY A 59 10.23 1.02 23.14
CA GLY A 59 11.51 1.72 23.02
C GLY A 59 12.44 1.19 21.92
N ARG A 60 11.99 0.26 21.08
CA ARG A 60 12.77 -0.32 19.97
C ARG A 60 12.12 0.00 18.62
N ASP A 61 12.96 0.14 17.60
CA ASP A 61 12.50 0.21 16.22
C ASP A 61 12.20 -1.21 15.73
N ILE A 62 10.97 -1.42 15.28
CA ILE A 62 10.52 -2.68 14.70
C ILE A 62 10.27 -2.44 13.22
N GLU A 63 10.93 -3.25 12.40
CA GLU A 63 10.74 -3.28 10.95
C GLU A 63 10.17 -4.62 10.53
N PHE A 64 9.13 -4.58 9.69
CA PHE A 64 8.55 -5.78 9.12
C PHE A 64 8.33 -5.58 7.63
N SER A 65 8.71 -6.57 6.83
CA SER A 65 8.57 -6.53 5.38
C SER A 65 7.81 -7.73 4.86
N TRP A 66 7.00 -7.53 3.82
CA TRP A 66 6.22 -8.59 3.19
C TRP A 66 6.06 -8.34 1.69
N LEU A 67 5.73 -9.41 0.97
CA LEU A 67 5.38 -9.33 -0.44
C LEU A 67 3.88 -9.11 -0.61
N ALA A 68 3.52 -8.28 -1.58
CA ALA A 68 2.17 -8.10 -2.06
C ALA A 68 2.11 -8.23 -3.58
N ARG A 69 1.05 -8.85 -4.07
CA ARG A 69 0.71 -8.92 -5.48
C ARG A 69 -0.07 -7.69 -5.89
N ASN A 70 0.43 -7.00 -6.89
CA ASN A 70 -0.25 -5.94 -7.60
C ASN A 70 -1.34 -6.57 -8.47
N MET A 71 -2.59 -6.18 -8.23
CA MET A 71 -3.72 -6.66 -9.00
C MET A 71 -3.98 -5.72 -10.19
N GLN A 72 -4.67 -6.23 -11.23
CA GLN A 72 -4.98 -5.45 -12.42
C GLN A 72 -5.78 -4.20 -12.04
N PRO A 73 -5.25 -2.99 -12.27
CA PRO A 73 -5.98 -1.78 -11.93
C PRO A 73 -7.12 -1.51 -12.92
N ILE A 74 -8.13 -0.79 -12.47
CA ILE A 74 -9.21 -0.26 -13.30
C ILE A 74 -8.97 1.25 -13.40
N PRO A 75 -8.58 1.77 -14.58
CA PRO A 75 -8.23 3.18 -14.74
C PRO A 75 -9.29 4.13 -14.20
N ASN A 76 -8.85 5.13 -13.43
CA ASN A 76 -9.69 6.13 -12.79
C ASN A 76 -10.80 5.57 -11.86
N GLN A 77 -10.67 4.33 -11.40
CA GLN A 77 -11.68 3.70 -10.53
C GLN A 77 -11.06 2.93 -9.37
N LYS A 78 -10.08 2.06 -9.65
CA LYS A 78 -9.58 1.13 -8.63
C LYS A 78 -8.10 0.81 -8.81
N ILE A 79 -7.37 0.96 -7.71
CA ILE A 79 -6.02 0.45 -7.52
C ILE A 79 -6.08 -0.48 -6.31
N HIS A 80 -5.58 -1.71 -6.44
CA HIS A 80 -5.60 -2.68 -5.36
C HIS A 80 -4.43 -3.65 -5.41
N TRP A 81 -4.13 -4.23 -4.26
CA TRP A 81 -3.07 -5.21 -4.05
C TRP A 81 -3.50 -6.20 -2.97
N ARG A 82 -2.86 -7.36 -2.95
CA ARG A 82 -3.06 -8.39 -1.92
C ARG A 82 -1.72 -8.88 -1.40
N SER A 83 -1.51 -8.81 -0.10
CA SER A 83 -0.38 -9.43 0.60
C SER A 83 -0.35 -10.92 0.33
N LEU A 84 0.82 -11.42 -0.02
CA LEU A 84 1.06 -12.85 -0.24
C LEU A 84 1.48 -13.55 1.05
N GLU A 85 2.14 -12.81 1.94
CA GLU A 85 2.68 -13.32 3.19
C GLU A 85 2.69 -12.21 4.26
N GLY A 86 2.98 -12.60 5.49
CA GLY A 86 3.23 -11.67 6.58
C GLY A 86 1.97 -10.99 7.10
N LEU A 87 1.67 -9.79 6.59
CA LEU A 87 0.52 -8.98 6.99
C LEU A 87 -0.63 -9.16 6.01
N PRO A 88 -1.56 -10.09 6.24
CA PRO A 88 -2.61 -10.36 5.30
C PRO A 88 -3.59 -9.17 5.27
N ASN A 89 -3.91 -8.71 4.07
CA ASN A 89 -4.97 -7.75 3.80
C ASN A 89 -6.04 -8.46 2.95
N ARG A 90 -7.31 -8.27 3.29
CA ARG A 90 -8.42 -8.92 2.60
C ARG A 90 -9.18 -7.94 1.73
#